data_AF-A0A438C1F6-F1
#
_entry.id   AF-A0A438C1F6-F1
#
_cell.length_a   1.000
_cell.length_b   1.000
_cell.length_c   1.000
_cell.angle_alpha   90.00
_cell.angle_beta   90.00
_cell.angle_gamma   90.00
#
_symmetry.space_group_name_H-M   'P 1'
#
loop_
_entity.id
_entity.type
_entity.pdbx_description
1 polymer ?
#
loop_
_entity_poly.entity_id
_entity_poly.type
_entity_poly.pdbx_seq_one_letter_code
_entity_poly.pdbx_strand_id
1 'polypeptide(L)' 'MSVDGIGVERVFIGAGCNRIVNNVSWGACDLVAFGAENGVAIFCPKAAQILTTLPGHKASVNCTHWIPSSKLRSKVQL' A
#
# COMPACT_ATOMS: atom_id res chain seq x y z
N MET A 1 10.48 23.81 -8.80
CA MET A 1 9.32 24.71 -8.91
C MET A 1 8.36 24.33 -7.80
N SER A 2 8.25 25.15 -6.76
CA SER A 2 7.21 25.05 -5.73
C SER A 2 6.22 26.17 -6.03
N VAL A 3 4.98 25.79 -6.27
CA VAL A 3 3.85 26.71 -6.20
C VAL A 3 3.39 26.67 -4.74
N ASP A 4 3.26 27.84 -4.11
CA ASP A 4 2.66 28.05 -2.78
C ASP A 4 3.50 27.78 -1.50
N GLY A 5 4.83 27.87 -1.55
CA GLY A 5 5.65 27.95 -0.32
C GLY A 5 5.66 26.69 0.57
N ILE A 6 5.03 25.61 0.12
CA ILE A 6 5.13 24.29 0.74
C ILE A 6 6.40 23.62 0.21
N GLY A 7 7.35 23.36 1.12
CA GLY A 7 8.51 22.54 0.85
C GLY A 7 8.11 21.07 0.81
N VAL A 8 8.45 20.37 -0.27
CA VAL A 8 8.25 18.92 -0.39
C VAL A 8 9.61 18.25 -0.40
N GLU A 9 9.80 17.27 0.48
CA GLU A 9 11.01 16.46 0.56
C GLU A 9 10.69 14.98 0.24
N ARG A 10 11.63 14.30 -0.41
CA ARG A 10 11.55 12.86 -0.65
C ARG A 10 12.11 12.12 0.57
N VAL A 11 11.23 11.50 1.35
CA VAL A 11 11.62 10.77 2.56
C VAL A 11 11.88 9.28 2.34
N PHE A 12 11.29 8.70 1.29
CA PHE A 12 11.43 7.28 0.99
C PHE A 12 11.18 7.02 -0.50
N ILE A 13 11.95 6.09 -1.08
CA ILE A 13 11.73 5.54 -2.43
C ILE A 13 11.71 4.03 -2.28
N GLY A 14 10.61 3.40 -2.69
CA GLY A 14 10.47 1.95 -2.75
C GLY A 14 10.00 1.52 -4.13
N ALA A 15 10.48 0.39 -4.59
CA ALA A 15 10.04 -0.27 -5.82
C ALA A 15 9.55 -1.68 -5.47
N GLY A 16 8.48 -2.12 -6.13
CA GLY A 16 7.93 -3.47 -5.99
C GLY A 16 7.94 -4.23 -7.31
N CYS A 17 7.79 -5.55 -7.24
CA CYS A 17 7.72 -6.42 -8.43
C CYS A 17 6.36 -6.34 -9.13
N ASN A 18 5.97 -5.16 -9.62
CA ASN A 18 4.76 -5.00 -10.41
C ASN A 18 4.93 -3.91 -11.47
N ARG A 19 4.60 -4.24 -12.72
CA ARG A 19 4.71 -3.30 -13.86
C ARG A 19 3.47 -2.41 -14.03
N ILE A 20 2.43 -2.63 -13.22
CA ILE A 20 1.17 -1.89 -13.32
C ILE A 20 1.26 -0.57 -12.56
N VAL A 21 1.04 0.53 -13.29
CA VAL A 21 1.02 1.90 -12.75
C VAL A 21 -0.24 2.14 -11.92
N ASN A 22 -0.18 3.11 -10.99
CA ASN A 22 -1.29 3.51 -10.12
C ASN A 22 -1.91 2.39 -9.27
N ASN A 23 -1.17 1.30 -9.06
CA ASN A 23 -1.58 0.20 -8.19
C ASN A 23 -1.11 0.44 -6.75
N VAL A 24 -1.65 1.50 -6.13
CA VAL A 24 -1.33 1.89 -4.77
C VAL A 24 -2.56 2.55 -4.12
N SER A 25 -2.82 2.25 -2.85
CA SER A 25 -3.90 2.86 -2.09
C SER A 25 -3.47 3.11 -0.65
N TRP A 26 -3.74 4.33 -0.17
CA TRP A 26 -3.56 4.72 1.23
C TRP A 26 -4.75 4.28 2.07
N GLY A 27 -4.47 3.69 3.23
CA GLY A 27 -5.46 3.39 4.26
C GLY A 27 -5.51 4.45 5.36
N ALA A 28 -6.64 4.54 6.03
CA ALA A 28 -6.83 5.44 7.19
C ALA A 28 -6.00 5.05 8.43
N CYS A 29 -5.29 3.91 8.39
CA CYS A 29 -4.44 3.41 9.48
C CYS A 29 -2.94 3.72 9.27
N ASP A 30 -2.61 4.74 8.47
CA ASP A 30 -1.24 5.11 8.09
C ASP A 30 -0.48 4.01 7.32
N LEU A 31 -1.19 3.05 6.73
CA LEU A 31 -0.61 1.99 5.91
C LEU A 31 -0.91 2.20 4.43
N VAL A 32 -0.05 1.63 3.59
CA VAL A 32 -0.19 1.67 2.13
C VAL A 32 -0.32 0.24 1.62
N ALA A 33 -1.28 -0.01 0.74
CA ALA A 33 -1.41 -1.26 0.00
C ALA A 33 -1.03 -1.06 -1.46
N PHE A 34 -0.15 -1.91 -2.00
CA PHE A 34 0.19 -1.90 -3.43
C PHE A 34 0.37 -3.33 -3.94
N GLY A 35 0.14 -3.54 -5.23
CA GLY A 35 0.35 -4.86 -5.84
C GLY A 35 1.83 -5.20 -5.96
N ALA A 36 2.21 -6.40 -5.53
CA ALA A 36 3.53 -6.99 -5.69
C ALA A 36 3.37 -8.33 -6.42
N GLU A 37 3.55 -8.33 -7.74
CA GLU A 37 3.24 -9.43 -8.64
C GLU A 37 1.80 -9.94 -8.44
N ASN A 38 1.63 -11.17 -7.99
CA ASN A 38 0.35 -11.84 -7.75
C ASN A 38 -0.13 -11.71 -6.28
N GLY A 39 0.55 -10.89 -5.48
CA GLY A 39 0.19 -10.58 -4.11
C GLY A 39 -0.07 -9.09 -3.90
N VAL A 40 -0.61 -8.77 -2.73
CA VAL A 40 -0.75 -7.38 -2.26
C VAL A 40 0.18 -7.16 -1.07
N ALA A 41 1.12 -6.23 -1.19
CA ALA A 41 2.01 -5.87 -0.10
C ALA A 41 1.41 -4.75 0.76
N ILE A 42 1.57 -4.86 2.08
CA ILE A 42 1.19 -3.84 3.05
C ILE A 42 2.47 -3.16 3.56
N PHE A 43 2.59 -1.87 3.30
CA PHE A 43 3.75 -1.05 3.67
C PHE A 43 3.43 -0.08 4.81
N CYS A 44 4.37 0.06 5.73
CA CYS A 44 4.36 1.04 6.80
C CYS A 44 5.37 2.16 6.48
N PRO A 45 4.92 3.35 6.06
CA PRO A 45 5.79 4.49 5.76
C PRO A 45 6.62 4.94 6.95
N LYS A 46 6.06 4.91 8.17
CA LYS A 46 6.74 5.33 9.41
C LYS A 46 7.95 4.46 9.73
N ALA A 47 7.88 3.16 9.42
CA ALA A 47 8.95 2.20 9.63
C ALA A 47 9.75 1.88 8.37
N ALA A 48 9.41 2.50 7.22
CA ALA A 48 10.00 2.25 5.92
C ALA A 48 10.10 0.75 5.54
N GLN A 49 9.09 -0.06 5.90
CA GLN A 49 9.13 -1.52 5.73
C GLN A 49 7.81 -2.12 5.24
N ILE A 50 7.91 -3.27 4.57
CA ILE A 50 6.76 -4.14 4.26
C ILE A 50 6.41 -4.92 5.53
N LEU A 51 5.19 -4.75 6.02
CA LEU A 51 4.70 -5.48 7.20
C LEU A 51 4.28 -6.90 6.86
N THR A 52 3.63 -7.08 5.71
CA THR A 52 3.18 -8.38 5.22
C THR A 52 2.85 -8.34 3.73
N THR A 53 2.77 -9.51 3.11
CA THR A 53 2.27 -9.72 1.75
C THR A 53 1.08 -10.67 1.82
N LEU A 54 -0.02 -10.29 1.18
CA LEU A 54 -1.26 -11.06 1.10
C LEU A 54 -1.25 -11.83 -0.23
N PRO A 55 -0.96 -13.14 -0.24
CA PRO A 55 -1.04 -13.96 -1.45
C PRO A 55 -2.49 -14.34 -1.76
N GLY A 56 -2.77 -14.72 -3.01
CA GLY A 56 -4.05 -15.32 -3.37
C GLY A 56 -4.47 -15.15 -4.83
N HIS A 57 -3.96 -14.12 -5.51
CA HIS A 57 -4.23 -13.98 -6.94
C HIS A 57 -3.39 -14.98 -7.74
N LYS A 58 -3.98 -15.52 -8.81
CA LYS A 58 -3.29 -16.43 -9.73
C LYS A 58 -2.52 -15.68 -10.83
N ALA A 59 -2.81 -14.40 -10.98
CA ALA A 59 -2.20 -13.50 -11.95
C ALA A 59 -1.80 -12.20 -11.26
N SER A 60 -1.08 -11.34 -11.97
CA SER A 60 -0.63 -10.08 -11.40
C SER A 60 -1.80 -9.21 -10.93
N VAL A 61 -1.64 -8.61 -9.75
CA VAL A 61 -2.57 -7.63 -9.21
C VAL A 61 -2.53 -6.38 -10.08
N ASN A 62 -3.70 -5.96 -10.55
CA ASN A 62 -3.88 -4.80 -11.43
C ASN A 62 -4.26 -3.52 -10.68
N CYS A 63 -4.93 -3.64 -9.53
CA CYS A 63 -5.35 -2.50 -8.71
C CYS A 63 -5.49 -2.89 -7.24
N THR A 64 -5.27 -1.92 -6.36
CA THR A 64 -5.57 -2.01 -4.92
C THR A 64 -6.47 -0.86 -4.52
N HIS A 65 -7.41 -1.13 -3.61
CA HIS A 65 -8.23 -0.10 -3.00
C HIS A 65 -8.38 -0.41 -1.51
N TRP A 66 -7.99 0.55 -0.67
CA TRP A 66 -8.10 0.42 0.78
C TRP A 66 -9.50 0.83 1.21
N ILE A 67 -10.30 -0.14 1.62
CA ILE A 67 -11.68 0.13 2.05
C ILE A 67 -11.63 0.71 3.48
N PRO A 68 -12.20 1.91 3.72
CA PRO A 68 -12.33 2.46 5.06
C PRO A 68 -13.20 1.54 5.90
N SER A 69 -12.65 0.98 6.98
CA SER A 69 -13.41 0.12 7.88
C SER A 69 -14.02 0.96 8.99
N SER A 70 -15.33 1.20 8.93
CA SER A 70 -16.11 1.52 10.13
C SER A 70 -16.58 0.26 10.88
N LYS A 71 -16.43 -0.94 10.28
CA LYS A 71 -17.16 -2.16 10.74
C LYS A 71 -16.55 -3.54 10.42
N LEU A 72 -15.42 -3.67 9.73
CA LEU A 72 -14.79 -4.96 9.46
C LEU A 72 -13.69 -5.26 10.48
N ARG A 73 -14.11 -5.59 11.71
CA ARG A 73 -13.29 -6.30 12.70
C ARG A 73 -13.82 -7.73 12.80
N SER A 74 -13.64 -8.55 11.77
CA SER A 74 -13.70 -9.99 12.00
C SER A 74 -12.47 -10.35 12.83
N LYS A 75 -12.69 -10.63 14.12
CA LYS A 75 -11.69 -11.30 14.95
C LYS A 75 -11.40 -12.64 14.29
N VAL A 76 -10.26 -12.77 13.62
CA VAL A 76 -9.67 -14.08 13.40
C VAL A 76 -8.96 -14.42 14.71
N GLN A 77 -9.66 -15.18 15.55
CA GLN A 77 -9.09 -15.78 16.75
C GLN A 77 -8.56 -17.15 16.34
N LEU A 78 -7.24 -17.31 16.37
CA LEU A 78 -6.58 -18.61 16.45
C LEU A 78 -6.81 -19.21 17.84
#